data_AF-A0A6L6IBD9-F1
#
_entry.id   AF-A0A6L6IBD9-F1
#
_cell.length_a   1.000
_cell.length_b   1.000
_cell.length_c   1.000
_cell.angle_alpha   90.00
_cell.angle_beta   90.00
_cell.angle_gamma   90.00
#
_symmetry.space_group_name_H-M   'P 1'
#
loop_
_entity.id
_entity.type
_entity.pdbx_description
1 polymer ?
#
loop_
_entity_poly.entity_id
_entity_poly.type
_entity_poly.pdbx_seq_one_letter_code
_entity_poly.pdbx_strand_id
1 'polypeptide(L)' 'VNTVASENPDEAGRYSMDVEYGQYSVTLLVEGFPPSHAGTITVYEGSRPGTLNDFLGAMTEDDVMPEALRRFE' A
#
# COMPACT_ATOMS: atom_id res chain seq x y z
N VAL A 1 12.99 -4.67 10.32
CA VAL A 1 12.05 -5.79 10.17
C VAL A 1 11.38 -5.59 8.82
N ASN A 2 11.31 -6.60 7.96
CA ASN A 2 10.53 -6.50 6.72
C ASN A 2 9.18 -7.13 7.02
N THR A 3 8.17 -6.31 7.27
CA THR A 3 6.80 -6.79 7.49
C THR A 3 6.22 -7.15 6.12
N VAL A 4 5.82 -8.40 5.95
CA VAL A 4 5.18 -8.92 4.73
C VAL A 4 3.82 -9.42 5.13
N ALA A 5 2.77 -8.91 4.48
CA ALA A 5 1.42 -9.40 4.61
C ALA A 5 0.95 -9.98 3.27
N SER A 6 0.27 -11.13 3.31
CA SER A 6 -0.27 -11.79 2.13
C SER A 6 -1.50 -12.60 2.54
N GLU A 7 -2.55 -12.48 1.74
CA GLU A 7 -3.86 -13.11 1.94
C GLU A 7 -4.41 -13.46 0.56
N ASN A 8 -5.09 -14.61 0.47
CA ASN A 8 -5.83 -14.97 -0.72
C ASN A 8 -7.27 -14.47 -0.54
N PRO A 9 -7.79 -13.64 -1.47
CA PRO A 9 -9.16 -13.16 -1.35
C PRO A 9 -10.16 -14.32 -1.45
N ASP A 10 -11.34 -14.13 -0.83
CA ASP A 10 -12.46 -15.06 -0.95
C ASP A 10 -13.05 -15.08 -2.38
N GLU A 11 -14.06 -15.94 -2.61
CA GLU A 11 -14.71 -16.06 -3.93
C GLU A 11 -15.31 -14.73 -4.45
N ALA A 12 -15.60 -13.78 -3.55
CA ALA A 12 -16.10 -12.46 -3.91
C ALA A 12 -14.98 -11.41 -4.08
N GLY A 13 -13.71 -11.83 -3.97
CA GLY A 13 -12.55 -10.95 -4.08
C GLY A 13 -12.23 -10.17 -2.80
N ARG A 14 -12.85 -10.50 -1.65
CA ARG A 14 -12.59 -9.79 -0.38
C ARG A 14 -11.36 -10.34 0.31
N TYR A 15 -10.52 -9.44 0.80
CA TYR A 15 -9.35 -9.73 1.63
C TYR A 15 -9.39 -8.81 2.86
N SER A 16 -8.74 -9.23 3.94
CA SER A 16 -8.53 -8.41 5.14
C SER A 16 -7.18 -8.77 5.72
N MET A 17 -6.33 -7.78 5.97
CA MET A 17 -5.00 -7.96 6.53
C MET A 17 -4.79 -6.93 7.63
N ASP A 18 -4.31 -7.36 8.79
CA ASP A 18 -3.75 -6.47 9.78
C ASP A 18 -2.27 -6.26 9.47
N VAL A 19 -1.84 -5.00 9.37
CA VAL A 19 -0.47 -4.64 9.01
C VAL A 19 0.08 -3.61 9.98
N GLU A 20 1.40 -3.65 10.21
CA GLU A 20 2.09 -2.62 10.99
C GLU A 20 2.18 -1.31 10.20
N TYR A 21 2.37 -0.19 10.89
CA TYR A 21 2.66 1.07 10.23
C TYR A 21 3.97 0.98 9.44
N GLY A 22 4.00 1.60 8.27
CA GLY A 22 5.14 1.55 7.36
C GLY A 22 4.73 1.71 5.89
N GLN A 23 5.74 1.67 5.01
CA GLN A 23 5.57 1.74 3.57
C GLN A 23 5.63 0.34 2.96
N TYR A 24 4.68 0.05 2.08
CA TYR A 24 4.53 -1.26 1.45
C TYR A 24 4.44 -1.14 -0.07
N SER A 25 5.13 -2.04 -0.78
CA SER A 25 4.90 -2.27 -2.20
C SER A 25 3.77 -3.28 -2.37
N VAL A 26 2.77 -2.92 -3.17
CA VAL A 26 1.59 -3.73 -3.43
C VAL A 26 1.76 -4.45 -4.75
N THR A 27 1.61 -5.77 -4.73
CA THR A 27 1.72 -6.63 -5.91
C THR A 27 0.51 -7.56 -5.99
N LEU A 28 -0.12 -7.62 -7.16
CA LEU A 28 -1.20 -8.55 -7.46
C LEU A 28 -0.65 -9.83 -8.08
N LEU A 29 -1.09 -10.97 -7.54
CA LEU A 29 -0.75 -12.30 -8.04
C LEU A 29 -2.01 -12.99 -8.56
N VAL A 30 -1.98 -13.41 -9.82
CA VAL A 30 -3.02 -14.24 -10.44
C VAL A 30 -2.35 -15.48 -11.00
N GLU A 31 -2.90 -16.66 -10.69
CA GLU A 31 -2.33 -17.92 -11.14
C GLU A 31 -2.20 -17.97 -12.68
N GLY A 32 -1.01 -18.33 -13.15
CA GLY A 32 -0.70 -18.41 -14.58
C GLY A 32 -0.29 -17.07 -15.23
N PHE A 33 -0.28 -15.96 -14.47
CA PHE A 33 0.15 -14.65 -14.97
C PHE A 33 1.35 -14.12 -14.18
N PRO A 34 2.24 -13.32 -14.80
CA PRO A 34 3.30 -12.62 -14.07
C PRO A 34 2.72 -11.70 -12.97
N PRO A 35 3.38 -11.59 -11.81
CA PRO A 35 2.98 -10.62 -10.78
C PRO A 35 2.93 -9.20 -11.34
N SER A 36 1.92 -8.43 -10.95
CA SER A 36 1.73 -7.05 -11.40
C SER A 36 1.85 -6.08 -10.23
N HIS A 37 2.75 -5.10 -10.35
CA HIS A 37 2.89 -4.05 -9.34
C HIS A 37 1.71 -3.08 -9.44
N ALA A 38 0.96 -2.94 -8.34
CA ALA A 38 -0.21 -2.06 -8.27
C ALA A 38 0.14 -0.66 -7.78
N GLY A 39 1.18 -0.52 -6.97
CA GLY A 39 1.64 0.76 -6.42
C GLY A 39 2.30 0.61 -5.06
N THR A 40 2.56 1.75 -4.44
CA THR A 40 3.09 1.84 -3.08
C THR A 40 2.02 2.45 -2.18
N ILE A 41 1.86 1.91 -0.97
CA ILE A 41 1.00 2.49 0.06
C ILE A 41 1.82 2.84 1.29
N THR A 42 1.31 3.80 2.07
CA THR A 42 1.85 4.13 3.40
C THR A 42 0.75 3.95 4.43
N VAL A 43 1.02 3.12 5.43
CA VAL A 43 0.16 2.94 6.60
C VAL A 43 0.78 3.74 7.74
N TYR A 44 0.08 4.79 8.19
CA TYR A 44 0.52 5.60 9.31
C TYR A 44 0.00 5.00 10.62
N GLU A 45 0.65 5.31 11.74
CA GLU A 45 0.23 4.84 13.08
C GLU A 45 -1.24 5.21 13.40
N GLY A 46 -1.70 6.36 12.90
CA GLY A 46 -3.08 6.85 13.06
C GLY A 46 -4.02 6.50 11.89
N SER A 47 -3.60 5.68 10.93
CA SER A 47 -4.45 5.31 9.79
C SER A 47 -5.71 4.58 10.26
N ARG A 48 -6.87 5.00 9.74
CA ARG A 48 -8.13 4.27 9.95
C ARG A 48 -8.14 3.02 9.08
N PRO A 49 -8.83 1.94 9.50
CA PRO A 49 -9.10 0.81 8.62
C PRO A 49 -9.80 1.27 7.33
N GLY A 50 -9.41 0.67 6.20
CA GLY A 50 -9.90 1.00 4.86
C GLY A 50 -9.58 -0.11 3.87
N THR A 51 -9.99 0.08 2.62
CA THR A 51 -9.67 -0.83 1.51
C THR A 51 -8.29 -0.53 0.95
N LEU A 52 -7.64 -1.48 0.27
CA LEU A 52 -6.36 -1.24 -0.40
C LEU A 52 -6.42 -0.06 -1.37
N ASN A 53 -7.55 0.12 -2.06
CA ASN A 53 -7.76 1.23 -2.98
C ASN A 53 -7.80 2.58 -2.26
N ASP A 54 -8.31 2.64 -1.03
CA ASP A 54 -8.28 3.87 -0.22
C ASP A 54 -6.84 4.28 0.08
N PHE A 55 -5.94 3.31 0.30
CA PHE A 55 -4.52 3.58 0.52
C PHE A 55 -3.74 3.85 -0.78
N LEU A 56 -4.06 3.17 -1.89
CA LEU A 56 -3.42 3.40 -3.20
C LEU A 56 -3.76 4.77 -3.79
N GLY A 57 -4.96 5.30 -3.48
CA GLY A 57 -5.40 6.61 -3.91
C GLY A 57 -5.14 7.72 -2.88
N ALA A 58 -4.57 7.41 -1.72
CA ALA A 58 -4.32 8.38 -0.68
C ALA A 58 -3.19 9.35 -1.10
N MET A 59 -3.39 10.63 -0.83
CA MET A 59 -2.35 11.64 -0.99
C MET A 59 -1.26 11.41 0.05
N THR A 60 -0.01 11.31 -0.39
CA THR A 60 1.15 11.02 0.46
C THR A 60 1.86 12.30 0.91
N GLU A 61 2.76 12.18 1.89
CA GLU A 61 3.64 13.29 2.30
C GLU A 61 4.50 13.79 1.13
N ASP A 62 4.93 12.88 0.27
CA ASP A 62 5.65 13.25 -0.95
C ASP A 62 4.79 14.13 -1.84
N ASP A 63 3.51 13.81 -2.04
CA ASP A 63 2.60 14.57 -2.90
C ASP A 63 2.37 16.02 -2.44
N VAL A 64 2.47 16.27 -1.13
CA VAL A 64 2.32 17.62 -0.56
C VAL A 64 3.63 18.36 -0.37
N MET A 65 4.77 17.67 -0.41
CA MET A 65 6.09 18.29 -0.25
C MET A 65 6.47 19.12 -1.48
N PRO A 66 6.59 20.45 -1.36
CA PRO A 66 7.01 21.31 -2.46
C PRO A 66 8.41 20.91 -2.97
N GLU A 67 8.60 20.88 -4.29
CA GLU A 67 9.88 20.57 -4.94
C GLU A 67 11.06 21.40 -4.42
N ALA A 68 10.80 22.64 -3.99
CA ALA A 68 11.83 23.50 -3.41
C ALA A 68 12.40 22.95 -2.09
N LEU A 69 11.58 22.24 -1.31
CA LEU A 69 12.00 21.60 -0.06
C LEU A 69 12.69 20.25 -0.32
N ARG A 70 12.27 19.50 -1.36
CA ARG A 70 12.91 18.23 -1.77
C ARG A 70 14.41 18.35 -2.09
N ARG A 71 14.88 19.55 -2.48
CA ARG A 71 16.30 19.80 -2.80
C ARG A 71 17.23 19.78 -1.57
N PHE A 72 16.67 19.87 -0.37
CA PHE A 72 17.44 19.93 0.87
C PHE A 72 17.53 18.58 1.59
N GLU A 73 16.93 17.53 1.03
CA GLU A 73 17.07 16.13 1.47
C GLU A 73 18.22 15.41 0.77
#